data_AF-A0AAT9GCN2-F1
#
_entry.id   AF-A0AAT9GCN2-F1
#
_cell.length_a   1.000
_cell.length_b   1.000
_cell.length_c   1.000
_cell.angle_alpha   90.00
_cell.angle_beta   90.00
_cell.angle_gamma   90.00
#
_symmetry.space_group_name_H-M   'P 1'
#
loop_
_entity.id
_entity.type
_entity.pdbx_description
1 polymer ?
#
loop_
_entity_poly.entity_id
_entity_poly.type
_entity_poly.pdbx_seq_one_letter_code
_entity_poly.pdbx_strand_id
1 'polypeptide(L)'
;MVNSDQQQEKPQDFELIGLLFQRVDSTGSNAADLLDKSFKARFQSLVDQIQSYLHSSEKPGFFPHRFLGCFSSVLDTKLNDKLGIKKLHFRFEGARTLKVVAETESKTHVFIFT
;
A
#
# COMPACT_ATOMS: atom_id res chain seq x y z
N MET A 1 -22.54 23.74 -12.14
CA MET A 1 -22.34 23.11 -10.83
C MET A 1 -22.32 21.62 -11.08
N VAL A 2 -21.14 21.01 -11.02
CA VAL A 2 -21.02 19.54 -11.14
C VAL A 2 -21.40 18.97 -9.79
N ASN A 3 -22.40 18.09 -9.74
CA ASN A 3 -22.79 17.38 -8.52
C ASN A 3 -21.61 16.53 -8.04
N SER A 4 -21.02 16.92 -6.91
CA SER A 4 -19.95 16.20 -6.21
C SER A 4 -20.48 15.00 -5.41
N ASP A 5 -21.50 14.31 -5.94
CA ASP A 5 -22.06 13.14 -5.28
C ASP A 5 -21.08 11.97 -5.38
N GLN A 6 -20.42 11.73 -4.25
CA GLN A 6 -19.81 10.46 -3.87
C GLN A 6 -18.65 9.96 -4.75
N GLN A 7 -17.51 10.65 -4.66
CA GLN A 7 -16.27 9.88 -4.55
C GLN A 7 -16.31 9.17 -3.19
N GLN A 8 -16.95 8.01 -3.16
CA GLN A 8 -16.80 7.07 -2.06
C GLN A 8 -15.31 6.70 -2.05
N GLU A 9 -14.52 7.40 -1.23
CA GLU A 9 -13.16 7.02 -0.91
C GLU A 9 -13.17 5.62 -0.29
N LYS A 10 -13.18 4.61 -1.13
CA LYS A 10 -12.41 3.39 -0.88
C LYS A 10 -11.25 3.42 -1.85
N PRO A 11 -10.15 4.11 -1.51
CA PRO A 11 -8.94 3.99 -2.31
C PRO A 11 -8.47 2.56 -2.11
N GLN A 12 -8.53 1.74 -3.16
CA GLN A 12 -8.01 0.37 -3.15
C GLN A 12 -6.54 0.35 -2.66
N ASP A 13 -5.84 1.46 -2.87
CA ASP A 13 -4.51 1.76 -2.32
C ASP A 13 -4.41 1.55 -0.81
N PHE A 14 -5.40 1.99 -0.03
CA PHE A 14 -5.39 1.86 1.42
C PHE A 14 -5.81 0.45 1.87
N GLU A 15 -6.60 -0.27 1.08
CA GLU A 15 -6.86 -1.69 1.33
C GLU A 15 -5.57 -2.50 1.18
N LEU A 16 -4.73 -2.20 0.18
CA LEU A 16 -3.42 -2.84 0.01
C LEU A 16 -2.49 -2.57 1.19
N ILE A 17 -2.42 -1.33 1.68
CA ILE A 17 -1.61 -1.02 2.89
C ILE A 17 -2.13 -1.80 4.09
N GLY A 18 -3.44 -1.82 4.33
CA GLY A 18 -4.03 -2.59 5.43
C GLY A 18 -3.67 -4.08 5.38
N LEU A 19 -3.74 -4.68 4.19
CA LEU A 19 -3.37 -6.08 3.97
C LEU A 19 -1.89 -6.34 4.24
N LEU A 20 -0.99 -5.41 3.87
CA LEU A 20 0.44 -5.52 4.15
C LEU A 20 0.74 -5.55 5.65
N PHE A 21 0.11 -4.66 6.43
CA PHE A 21 0.28 -4.65 7.90
C PHE A 21 -0.24 -5.94 8.53
N GLN A 22 -1.46 -6.36 8.16
CA GLN A 22 -2.04 -7.62 8.64
C GLN A 22 -1.16 -8.83 8.32
N ARG A 23 -0.56 -8.83 7.12
CA ARG A 23 0.30 -9.92 6.66
C ARG A 23 1.58 -10.03 7.48
N VAL A 24 2.24 -8.90 7.76
CA VAL A 24 3.44 -8.87 8.60
C VAL A 24 3.10 -9.32 10.02
N ASP A 25 1.97 -8.86 10.55
CA ASP A 25 1.49 -9.21 11.89
C ASP A 25 1.09 -10.69 12.03
N SER A 26 0.70 -11.32 10.93
CA SER A 26 0.24 -12.72 10.89
C SER A 26 1.32 -13.70 10.45
N THR A 27 2.59 -13.25 10.38
CA THR A 27 3.73 -14.08 9.96
C THR A 27 3.86 -15.32 10.86
N GLY A 28 3.79 -16.51 10.27
CA GLY A 28 3.85 -17.80 10.99
C GLY A 28 2.50 -18.47 11.27
N SER A 29 1.39 -17.88 10.80
CA SER A 29 0.05 -18.48 10.89
C SER A 29 -0.49 -18.90 9.52
N ASN A 30 -1.44 -19.83 9.48
CA ASN A 30 -2.17 -20.19 8.24
C ASN A 30 -2.97 -19.02 7.64
N ALA A 31 -3.19 -17.93 8.40
CA ALA A 31 -3.84 -16.71 7.91
C ALA A 31 -2.95 -15.92 6.93
N ALA A 32 -1.62 -16.10 7.01
CA ALA A 32 -0.66 -15.51 6.10
C ALA A 32 -0.98 -15.82 4.63
N ASP A 33 -1.26 -17.08 4.31
CA ASP A 33 -1.55 -17.52 2.94
C ASP A 33 -2.85 -16.93 2.39
N LEU A 34 -3.86 -16.76 3.26
CA LEU A 34 -5.13 -16.13 2.89
C LEU A 34 -4.94 -14.63 2.63
N LEU A 35 -4.12 -13.97 3.44
CA LEU A 35 -3.78 -12.56 3.25
C LEU A 35 -2.96 -12.35 1.97
N ASP A 36 -2.04 -13.26 1.64
CA ASP A 36 -1.28 -13.21 0.38
C ASP A 36 -2.19 -13.34 -0.84
N LYS A 37 -3.17 -14.26 -0.81
CA LYS A 37 -4.17 -14.40 -1.87
C LYS A 37 -5.03 -13.14 -2.00
N SER A 38 -5.45 -12.57 -0.88
CA SER A 38 -6.27 -11.36 -0.83
C SER A 38 -5.50 -10.16 -1.38
N PHE A 39 -4.24 -9.99 -0.97
CA PHE A 39 -3.35 -8.96 -1.48
C PHE A 39 -3.15 -9.09 -3.00
N LYS A 40 -2.81 -10.29 -3.49
CA LYS A 40 -2.61 -10.52 -4.92
C LYS A 40 -3.85 -10.19 -5.75
N ALA A 41 -5.03 -10.61 -5.30
CA ALA A 41 -6.29 -10.32 -5.99
C ALA A 41 -6.59 -8.81 -6.04
N ARG A 42 -6.38 -8.10 -4.93
CA ARG A 42 -6.56 -6.64 -4.88
C ARG A 42 -5.54 -5.90 -5.72
N PHE A 43 -4.29 -6.33 -5.70
CA PHE A 43 -3.23 -5.73 -6.49
C PHE A 43 -3.46 -5.92 -7.98
N GLN A 44 -3.88 -7.12 -8.41
CA GLN A 44 -4.23 -7.35 -9.81
C GLN A 44 -5.40 -6.47 -10.24
N SER A 45 -6.44 -6.36 -9.42
CA SER A 45 -7.56 -5.45 -9.70
C SER A 45 -7.12 -3.98 -9.85
N LEU A 46 -6.12 -3.53 -9.08
CA LEU A 46 -5.56 -2.19 -9.21
C LEU A 46 -4.84 -2.04 -10.57
N VAL A 47 -4.03 -3.04 -10.94
CA VAL A 47 -3.28 -3.03 -12.20
C VAL A 47 -4.23 -3.04 -13.40
N ASP A 48 -5.30 -3.84 -13.35
CA ASP A 48 -6.31 -3.95 -14.42
C ASP A 48 -7.09 -2.64 -14.65
N GLN A 49 -7.14 -1.76 -13.64
CA GLN A 49 -7.77 -0.44 -13.74
C GLN A 49 -6.88 0.61 -14.40
N ILE A 50 -5.56 0.38 -14.48
CA ILE A 50 -4.64 1.29 -15.14
C ILE A 50 -4.91 1.24 -16.64
N GLN A 51 -5.31 2.37 -17.23
CA GLN A 51 -5.60 2.43 -18.66
C GLN A 51 -4.37 1.99 -19.47
N SER A 52 -4.59 1.25 -20.54
CA SER A 52 -3.53 0.63 -21.34
C SER A 52 -2.51 1.66 -21.86
N TYR A 53 -2.92 2.82 -22.35
CA TYR A 53 -1.94 3.84 -22.78
C TYR A 53 -1.07 4.40 -21.63
N LEU A 54 -1.44 4.13 -20.37
CA LEU A 54 -0.66 4.36 -19.15
C LEU A 54 -0.05 3.06 -18.59
N HIS A 55 0.38 2.09 -19.44
CA HIS A 55 1.15 0.86 -19.12
C HIS A 55 2.46 1.06 -18.32
N SER A 56 2.55 2.17 -17.59
CA SER A 56 3.42 2.45 -16.46
C SER A 56 3.57 1.25 -15.52
N SER A 57 2.55 0.41 -15.32
CA SER A 57 2.63 -0.76 -14.43
C SER A 57 3.74 -1.75 -14.81
N GLU A 58 4.12 -1.81 -16.09
CA GLU A 58 5.21 -2.65 -16.57
C GLU A 58 6.56 -1.92 -16.59
N LYS A 59 6.59 -0.63 -16.28
CA LYS A 59 7.81 0.17 -16.29
C LYS A 59 8.61 -0.04 -15.01
N PRO A 60 9.95 -0.17 -15.12
CA PRO A 60 10.80 -0.26 -13.94
C PRO A 60 10.58 0.93 -13.00
N GLY A 61 10.43 0.67 -11.70
CA GLY A 61 10.25 1.69 -10.67
C GLY A 61 8.80 2.11 -10.43
N PHE A 62 7.84 1.71 -11.27
CA PHE A 62 6.43 2.07 -11.07
C PHE A 62 5.91 1.66 -9.71
N PHE A 63 6.08 0.40 -9.30
CA PHE A 63 5.56 -0.09 -8.02
C PHE A 63 6.21 0.61 -6.82
N PRO A 64 7.54 0.75 -6.72
CA PRO A 64 8.17 1.58 -5.72
C PRO A 64 7.56 2.99 -5.62
N HIS A 65 7.39 3.69 -6.74
CA HIS A 65 6.82 5.04 -6.74
C HIS A 65 5.33 5.08 -6.41
N ARG A 66 4.56 4.06 -6.82
CA ARG A 66 3.15 3.93 -6.46
C ARG A 66 3.00 3.77 -4.95
N PHE A 67 3.72 2.82 -4.34
CA PHE A 67 3.67 2.60 -2.90
C PHE A 67 4.24 3.79 -2.11
N LEU A 68 5.25 4.50 -2.62
CA LEU A 68 5.68 5.78 -2.02
C LEU A 68 4.48 6.73 -1.89
N GLY A 69 3.74 6.95 -2.98
CA GLY A 69 2.56 7.80 -2.99
C GLY A 69 1.49 7.33 -2.00
N CYS A 70 1.16 6.04 -2.02
CA CYS A 70 0.14 5.48 -1.13
C CYS A 70 0.50 5.61 0.36
N PHE A 71 1.75 5.33 0.73
CA PHE A 71 2.19 5.49 2.12
C PHE A 71 2.37 6.96 2.50
N SER A 72 2.72 7.84 1.56
CA SER A 72 2.89 9.27 1.85
C SER A 72 1.57 9.93 2.25
N SER A 73 0.45 9.45 1.71
CA SER A 73 -0.89 9.95 2.04
C SER A 73 -1.58 9.20 3.18
N VAL A 74 -1.04 8.07 3.66
CA VAL A 74 -1.77 7.21 4.61
C VAL A 74 -2.03 7.90 5.94
N LEU A 75 -1.14 8.81 6.38
CA LEU A 75 -1.26 9.54 7.64
C LEU A 75 -2.48 10.47 7.68
N ASP A 76 -2.93 10.95 6.52
CA ASP A 76 -4.08 11.85 6.37
C ASP A 76 -5.42 11.09 6.28
N THR A 77 -5.41 9.78 6.54
CA THR A 77 -6.56 8.90 6.30
C THR A 77 -7.04 8.22 7.58
N LYS A 78 -8.30 7.78 7.58
CA LYS A 78 -8.86 6.93 8.64
C LYS A 78 -8.16 5.57 8.79
N LEU A 79 -7.31 5.18 7.84
CA LEU A 79 -6.50 3.98 7.98
C LEU A 79 -5.39 4.19 9.02
N ASN A 80 -4.83 5.41 9.12
CA ASN A 80 -3.84 5.72 10.14
C ASN A 80 -4.38 5.48 11.55
N ASP A 81 -5.61 5.93 11.83
CA ASP A 81 -6.26 5.73 13.14
C ASP A 81 -6.36 4.23 13.52
N LYS A 82 -6.53 3.36 12.52
CA LYS A 82 -6.61 1.90 12.71
C LYS A 82 -5.24 1.25 12.87
N LEU A 83 -4.25 1.70 12.10
CA LEU A 83 -2.91 1.13 12.11
C LEU A 83 -2.03 1.71 13.22
N GLY A 84 -2.41 2.86 13.80
CA GLY A 84 -1.69 3.52 14.88
C GLY A 84 -0.29 3.98 14.47
N ILE A 85 -0.11 4.44 13.23
CA ILE A 85 1.20 4.84 12.71
C ILE A 85 1.59 6.20 13.31
N LYS A 86 2.75 6.24 13.97
CA LYS A 86 3.32 7.46 14.57
C LYS A 86 4.32 8.13 13.65
N LYS A 87 5.13 7.34 12.95
CA LYS A 87 6.13 7.84 12.00
C LYS A 87 6.23 6.93 10.79
N LEU A 88 6.49 7.55 9.65
CA LEU A 88 6.83 6.88 8.41
C LEU A 88 8.17 7.39 7.91
N HIS A 89 9.04 6.46 7.54
CA HIS A 89 10.32 6.74 6.92
C HIS A 89 10.38 6.07 5.55
N PHE A 90 10.88 6.82 4.57
CA PHE A 90 11.03 6.37 3.19
C PHE A 90 12.50 6.45 2.79
N ARG A 91 12.98 5.40 2.13
CA ARG A 91 14.30 5.43 1.51
C ARG A 91 14.29 4.65 0.21
N PHE A 92 14.78 5.26 -0.85
CA PHE A 92 15.17 4.51 -2.04
C PHE A 92 16.58 3.95 -1.87
N GLU A 93 16.72 2.64 -2.06
CA GLU A 93 18.00 1.98 -2.22
C GLU A 93 18.25 1.79 -3.71
N GLY A 94 19.14 2.63 -4.26
CA GLY A 94 19.31 2.76 -5.69
C GLY A 94 18.08 3.37 -6.37
N ALA A 95 17.89 3.07 -7.66
CA ALA A 95 16.84 3.69 -8.47
C ALA A 95 15.49 2.96 -8.43
N ARG A 96 15.41 1.77 -7.82
CA ARG A 96 14.25 0.86 -8.02
C ARG A 96 13.76 0.14 -6.77
N THR A 97 14.42 0.28 -5.62
CA THR A 97 13.96 -0.38 -4.40
C THR A 97 13.52 0.67 -3.41
N LEU A 98 12.24 0.65 -3.04
CA LEU A 98 11.71 1.47 -1.95
C LEU A 98 11.69 0.64 -0.66
N LYS A 99 12.32 1.18 0.38
CA LYS A 99 12.11 0.74 1.75
C LYS A 99 11.19 1.70 2.47
N VAL A 100 10.17 1.16 3.10
CA VAL A 100 9.25 1.89 3.97
C VAL A 100 9.35 1.31 5.36
N VAL A 101 9.58 2.19 6.35
CA VAL A 101 9.54 1.83 7.76
C VAL A 101 8.38 2.57 8.40
N ALA A 102 7.47 1.83 9.00
CA ALA A 102 6.35 2.37 9.76
C ALA A 102 6.52 2.06 11.23
N GLU A 103 6.62 3.10 12.04
CA GLU A 103 6.64 3.00 13.49
C GLU A 103 5.21 3.14 14.01
N THR A 104 4.69 2.08 14.62
CA THR A 104 3.41 2.09 15.34
C THR A 104 3.65 2.14 16.85
N GLU A 105 2.60 2.27 17.66
CA GLU A 105 2.72 2.29 19.12
C GLU A 105 3.39 1.03 19.70
N SER A 106 3.23 -0.12 19.04
CA SER A 106 3.64 -1.42 19.58
C SER A 106 4.83 -2.05 18.87
N LYS A 107 5.12 -1.65 17.63
CA LYS A 107 6.09 -2.32 16.77
C LYS A 107 6.50 -1.48 15.56
N THR A 108 7.61 -1.88 14.98
CA THR A 108 8.12 -1.34 13.72
C THR A 108 7.87 -2.33 12.60
N HIS A 109 7.20 -1.87 11.55
CA HIS A 109 6.98 -2.63 10.32
C HIS A 109 7.95 -2.18 9.25
N VAL A 110 8.53 -3.13 8.51
CA VAL A 110 9.43 -2.87 7.40
C VAL A 110 8.86 -3.49 6.14
N PHE A 111 8.67 -2.66 5.12
CA PHE A 111 8.20 -3.07 3.80
C PHE A 111 9.27 -2.76 2.75
N ILE A 112 9.48 -3.70 1.83
CA ILE A 112 10.45 -3.57 0.73
C ILE A 112 9.71 -3.80 -0.58
N PHE A 113 9.77 -2.82 -1.48
CA PHE A 113 9.15 -2.86 -2.80
C PHE A 113 10.24 -2.79 -3.87
N THR A 114 10.19 -3.71 -4.83
CA THR A 114 11.18 -3.89 -5.91
C THR A 114 10.53 -3.94 -7.27
#